data_AF-A0A9J6R9N1-F1
#
_entry.id   AF-A0A9J6R9N1-F1
#
_cell.length_a   1.000
_cell.length_b   1.000
_cell.length_c   1.000
_cell.angle_alpha   90.00
_cell.angle_beta   90.00
_cell.angle_gamma   90.00
#
_symmetry.space_group_name_H-M   'P 1'
#
loop_
_entity.id
_entity.type
_entity.pdbx_description
1 polymer ?
#
loop_
_entity_poly.entity_id
_entity_poly.type
_entity_poly.pdbx_seq_one_letter_code
_entity_poly.pdbx_strand_id
1 'polypeptide(L)'
;MKKNEETFYLVRGDFLPEAMRKTLVVKELLERGKVESIFEGAKQTGLSRSAFYKYRDAVFPFQAMQQTRIITLFFHLEDRSGTLSTLLATVAEAGGNILTIHQTIPIHGKANVTISLNIENITVELDTLISRLKQQDFIDRVEILSSGA
;
A
#
# COMPACT_ATOMS: atom_id res chain seq x y z
N MET A 1 -6.09 18.51 -30.06
CA MET A 1 -5.22 17.33 -29.87
C MET A 1 -6.05 16.27 -29.16
N LYS A 2 -6.33 15.12 -29.80
CA LYS A 2 -7.07 14.04 -29.13
C LYS A 2 -6.17 13.46 -28.04
N LYS A 3 -6.64 13.49 -26.79
CA LYS A 3 -6.02 12.75 -25.68
C LYS A 3 -6.18 11.28 -26.05
N ASN A 4 -5.12 10.60 -26.45
CA ASN A 4 -5.17 9.15 -26.61
C ASN A 4 -5.44 8.59 -25.21
N GLU A 5 -6.66 8.12 -24.97
CA GLU A 5 -6.98 7.38 -23.75
C GLU A 5 -6.22 6.06 -23.83
N GLU A 6 -5.17 5.94 -23.01
CA GLU A 6 -4.42 4.70 -22.86
C GLU A 6 -5.36 3.63 -22.31
N THR A 7 -5.78 2.70 -23.19
CA THR A 7 -6.68 1.61 -22.82
C THR A 7 -5.85 0.43 -22.32
N PHE A 8 -6.10 0.00 -21.10
CA PHE A 8 -5.44 -1.15 -20.50
C PHE A 8 -6.26 -2.43 -20.71
N TYR A 9 -5.57 -3.54 -20.95
CA TYR A 9 -6.18 -4.86 -21.14
C TYR A 9 -5.61 -5.84 -20.11
N LEU A 10 -6.48 -6.66 -19.52
CA LEU A 10 -6.07 -7.78 -18.68
C LEU A 10 -5.88 -9.03 -19.56
N VAL A 11 -4.65 -9.54 -19.60
CA VAL A 11 -4.29 -10.72 -20.39
C VAL A 11 -3.65 -11.75 -19.48
N ARG A 12 -3.99 -13.03 -19.67
CA ARG A 12 -3.40 -14.13 -18.91
C ARG A 12 -1.91 -14.26 -19.26
N GLY A 13 -1.04 -14.42 -18.26
CA GLY A 13 0.41 -14.31 -18.43
C GLY A 13 1.04 -15.31 -19.40
N ASP A 14 0.44 -16.50 -19.56
CA ASP A 14 0.86 -17.54 -20.49
C ASP A 14 0.69 -17.14 -21.97
N PHE A 15 -0.29 -16.27 -22.28
CA PHE A 15 -0.50 -15.72 -23.61
C PHE A 15 0.44 -14.56 -23.98
N LEU A 16 1.14 -13.98 -22.99
CA LEU A 16 2.06 -12.89 -23.27
C LEU A 16 3.24 -13.37 -24.12
N PRO A 17 3.65 -12.64 -25.17
CA PRO A 17 4.89 -12.92 -25.87
C PRO A 17 6.08 -13.04 -24.91
N GLU A 18 7.02 -13.93 -25.22
CA GLU A 18 8.19 -14.17 -24.37
C GLU A 18 8.96 -12.89 -24.04
N ALA A 19 9.07 -11.98 -25.02
CA ALA A 19 9.71 -10.69 -24.82
C ALA A 19 8.99 -9.83 -23.75
N MET A 20 7.66 -9.81 -23.71
CA MET A 20 6.90 -9.08 -22.69
C MET A 20 7.08 -9.72 -21.30
N ARG A 21 7.02 -11.05 -21.21
CA ARG A 21 7.28 -11.78 -19.96
C ARG A 21 8.69 -11.51 -19.44
N LYS A 22 9.70 -11.58 -20.31
CA LYS A 22 11.08 -11.27 -19.94
C LYS A 22 11.25 -9.81 -19.52
N THR A 23 10.56 -8.87 -20.16
CA THR A 23 10.56 -7.46 -19.72
C THR A 23 10.06 -7.33 -18.28
N LEU A 24 9.00 -8.05 -17.90
CA LEU A 24 8.52 -8.08 -16.51
C LEU A 24 9.56 -8.64 -15.54
N VAL A 25 10.25 -9.72 -15.91
CA VAL A 25 11.33 -10.30 -15.10
C VAL A 25 12.50 -9.32 -14.94
N VAL A 26 12.91 -8.63 -16.02
CA VAL A 26 13.98 -7.61 -15.93
C VAL A 26 13.59 -6.48 -14.99
N LYS A 27 12.34 -6.00 -15.06
CA LYS A 27 11.83 -4.98 -14.12
C LYS A 27 11.87 -5.48 -12.67
N GLU A 28 11.41 -6.70 -12.43
CA GLU A 28 11.44 -7.30 -11.09
C GLU A 28 12.87 -7.43 -10.53
N LEU A 29 13.84 -7.84 -11.36
CA LEU A 29 15.24 -7.93 -10.96
C LEU A 29 15.80 -6.56 -10.57
N LEU A 30 15.45 -5.51 -11.32
CA LEU A 30 15.85 -4.13 -11.03
C LEU A 30 15.22 -3.63 -9.72
N GLU A 31 13.91 -3.83 -9.54
CA GLU A 31 13.18 -3.41 -8.33
C GLU A 31 13.72 -4.10 -7.07
N ARG A 32 14.08 -5.38 -7.17
CA ARG A 32 14.67 -6.14 -6.05
C ARG A 32 16.17 -5.88 -5.85
N GLY A 33 16.79 -5.01 -6.64
CA GLY A 33 18.23 -4.72 -6.59
C GLY A 33 19.12 -5.93 -6.91
N LYS A 34 18.61 -6.92 -7.64
CA LYS A 34 19.37 -8.12 -8.04
C LYS A 34 20.30 -7.86 -9.23
N VAL A 35 20.06 -6.77 -9.98
CA VAL A 35 20.89 -6.28 -11.08
C VAL A 35 20.99 -4.76 -10.97
N GLU A 36 22.14 -4.20 -11.34
CA GLU A 36 22.39 -2.76 -11.21
C GLU A 36 21.91 -1.98 -12.44
N SER A 37 21.69 -2.67 -13.56
CA SER A 37 21.29 -2.01 -14.81
C SER A 37 20.37 -2.87 -15.68
N ILE A 38 19.63 -2.18 -16.56
CA ILE A 38 18.82 -2.82 -17.61
C ILE A 38 19.67 -3.75 -18.47
N PHE A 39 20.93 -3.40 -18.72
CA PHE A 39 21.84 -4.21 -19.52
C PHE A 39 22.10 -5.57 -18.88
N GLU A 40 22.38 -5.60 -17.58
CA GLU A 40 22.60 -6.84 -16.84
C GLU A 40 21.34 -7.69 -16.79
N GLY A 41 20.19 -7.09 -16.46
CA GLY A 41 18.91 -7.81 -16.44
C GLY A 41 18.54 -8.37 -17.81
N ALA A 42 18.70 -7.60 -18.88
CA ALA A 42 18.46 -8.06 -20.25
C ALA A 42 19.39 -9.21 -20.63
N LYS A 43 20.67 -9.15 -20.25
CA LYS A 43 21.65 -10.22 -20.48
C LYS A 43 21.26 -11.50 -19.72
N GLN A 44 20.90 -11.38 -18.44
CA GLN A 44 20.53 -12.52 -17.58
C GLN A 44 19.26 -13.23 -18.05
N THR A 45 18.29 -12.48 -18.58
CA THR A 45 17.02 -13.02 -19.07
C THR A 45 17.06 -13.42 -20.55
N GLY A 46 18.16 -13.15 -21.27
CA GLY A 46 18.25 -13.38 -22.71
C GLY A 46 17.25 -12.53 -23.50
N LEU A 47 16.97 -11.31 -23.03
CA LEU A 47 16.14 -10.31 -23.71
C LEU A 47 17.03 -9.33 -24.46
N SER A 48 16.68 -8.95 -25.69
CA SER A 48 17.39 -7.86 -26.35
C SER A 48 17.06 -6.52 -25.72
N ARG A 49 18.02 -5.59 -25.69
CA ARG A 49 17.80 -4.23 -25.19
C ARG A 49 16.67 -3.52 -25.93
N SER A 50 16.61 -3.67 -27.26
CA SER A 50 15.54 -3.08 -28.07
C SER A 50 14.16 -3.65 -27.73
N ALA A 51 14.06 -4.95 -27.45
CA ALA A 51 12.80 -5.56 -27.00
C ALA A 51 12.39 -5.06 -25.61
N PHE A 52 13.35 -4.90 -24.68
CA PHE A 52 13.06 -4.28 -23.38
C PHE A 52 12.48 -2.87 -23.56
N TYR A 53 13.17 -1.98 -24.28
CA TYR A 53 12.69 -0.61 -24.48
C TYR A 53 11.37 -0.52 -25.25
N LYS A 54 11.08 -1.48 -26.14
CA LYS A 54 9.79 -1.56 -26.84
C LYS A 54 8.61 -1.81 -25.89
N TYR A 55 8.81 -2.60 -24.84
CA TYR A 55 7.73 -2.99 -23.91
C TYR A 55 7.83 -2.32 -22.53
N ARG A 56 8.92 -1.60 -22.25
CA ARG A 56 9.22 -0.99 -20.95
C ARG A 56 8.05 -0.15 -20.43
N ASP A 57 7.45 0.67 -21.29
CA ASP A 57 6.44 1.64 -20.86
C ASP A 57 5.00 1.14 -21.12
N ALA A 58 4.83 -0.12 -21.55
CA ALA A 58 3.54 -0.69 -21.93
C ALA A 58 3.15 -1.95 -21.13
N VAL A 59 4.10 -2.61 -20.47
CA VAL A 59 3.88 -3.87 -19.75
C VAL A 59 4.30 -3.71 -18.30
N PHE A 60 3.36 -3.85 -17.37
CA PHE A 60 3.58 -3.68 -15.94
C PHE A 60 3.00 -4.87 -15.16
N PRO A 61 3.61 -5.24 -14.02
CA PRO A 61 3.03 -6.26 -13.17
C PRO A 61 1.69 -5.78 -12.60
N PHE A 62 0.66 -6.63 -12.62
CA PHE A 62 -0.65 -6.28 -12.08
C PHE A 62 -0.61 -5.91 -10.60
N GLN A 63 0.33 -6.47 -9.83
CA GLN A 63 0.51 -6.12 -8.42
C GLN A 63 0.93 -4.66 -8.20
N ALA A 64 1.63 -4.03 -9.16
CA ALA A 64 1.89 -2.59 -9.10
C ALA A 64 0.61 -1.74 -9.26
N MET A 65 -0.46 -2.33 -9.80
CA MET A 65 -1.78 -1.71 -9.90
C MET A 65 -2.71 -2.08 -8.74
N GLN A 66 -2.32 -3.00 -7.86
CA GLN A 66 -3.03 -3.20 -6.60
C GLN A 66 -2.66 -2.02 -5.71
N GLN A 67 -3.55 -1.02 -5.67
CA GLN A 67 -3.53 -0.02 -4.61
C GLN A 67 -3.56 -0.77 -3.29
N THR A 68 -2.41 -0.90 -2.62
CA THR A 68 -2.39 -1.23 -1.20
C THR A 68 -3.30 -0.20 -0.55
N ARG A 69 -4.48 -0.62 -0.07
CA ARG A 69 -5.42 0.27 0.58
C ARG A 69 -4.84 0.59 1.95
N ILE A 70 -3.91 1.53 1.96
CA ILE A 70 -3.31 2.05 3.18
C ILE A 70 -4.16 3.25 3.59
N ILE A 71 -4.62 3.25 4.82
CA ILE A 71 -5.24 4.44 5.42
C ILE A 71 -4.36 4.92 6.56
N THR A 72 -4.33 6.23 6.76
CA THR A 72 -3.70 6.84 7.92
C THR A 72 -4.78 7.48 8.78
N LEU A 73 -4.91 6.99 10.00
CA LEU A 73 -5.81 7.51 11.02
C LEU A 73 -5.04 8.38 12.01
N PHE A 74 -5.68 9.45 12.46
CA PHE A 74 -5.18 10.35 13.47
C PHE A 74 -6.15 10.40 14.65
N PHE A 75 -5.60 10.31 15.86
CA PHE A 75 -6.34 10.22 17.09
C PHE A 75 -5.86 11.30 18.06
N HIS A 76 -6.83 11.95 18.70
CA HIS A 76 -6.59 12.62 19.98
C HIS A 76 -6.95 11.62 21.08
N LEU A 77 -5.92 11.12 21.77
CA LEU A 77 -6.02 10.03 22.73
C LEU A 77 -5.77 10.55 24.14
N GLU A 78 -6.62 10.17 25.10
CA GLU A 78 -6.32 10.33 26.52
C GLU A 78 -5.17 9.37 26.91
N ASP A 79 -4.13 9.93 27.51
CA ASP A 79 -2.96 9.17 27.97
C ASP A 79 -3.22 8.63 29.38
N ARG A 80 -3.74 7.40 29.42
CA ARG A 80 -3.89 6.60 30.63
C ARG A 80 -3.57 5.14 30.31
N SER A 81 -3.29 4.36 31.35
CA SER A 81 -2.85 2.97 31.19
C SER A 81 -3.83 2.17 30.32
N GLY A 82 -3.30 1.52 29.28
CA GLY A 82 -4.05 0.62 28.40
C GLY A 82 -4.75 1.24 27.20
N THR A 83 -4.84 2.57 27.06
CA THR A 83 -5.63 3.20 25.96
C THR A 83 -5.08 2.88 24.58
N LEU A 84 -3.76 3.04 24.37
CA LEU A 84 -3.14 2.67 23.11
C LEU A 84 -3.32 1.18 22.82
N SER A 85 -3.15 0.31 23.83
CA SER A 85 -3.32 -1.13 23.67
C SER A 85 -4.73 -1.50 23.22
N THR A 86 -5.76 -0.92 23.84
CA THR A 86 -7.17 -1.15 23.48
C THR A 86 -7.47 -0.65 22.07
N LEU A 87 -6.92 0.50 21.69
CA LEU A 87 -7.06 1.05 20.34
C LEU A 87 -6.46 0.10 19.30
N LEU A 88 -5.23 -0.38 19.52
CA LEU A 88 -4.56 -1.32 18.60
C LEU A 88 -5.32 -2.65 18.52
N ALA A 89 -5.82 -3.16 19.65
CA ALA A 89 -6.64 -4.37 19.68
C ALA A 89 -7.93 -4.21 18.85
N THR A 90 -8.64 -3.09 18.99
CA THR A 90 -9.86 -2.80 18.22
C THR A 90 -9.61 -2.82 16.71
N VAL A 91 -8.46 -2.28 16.26
CA VAL A 91 -8.06 -2.28 14.86
C VAL A 91 -7.70 -3.70 14.38
N ALA A 92 -6.96 -4.45 15.20
CA ALA A 92 -6.57 -5.82 14.87
C ALA A 92 -7.77 -6.77 14.78
N GLU A 93 -8.74 -6.65 15.70
CA GLU A 93 -10.00 -7.40 15.68
C GLU A 93 -10.83 -7.12 14.42
N ALA A 94 -10.74 -5.91 13.88
CA ALA A 94 -11.37 -5.57 12.61
C ALA A 94 -10.64 -6.16 11.39
N GLY A 95 -9.47 -6.78 11.57
CA GLY A 95 -8.64 -7.33 10.48
C GLY A 95 -7.66 -6.33 9.87
N GLY A 96 -7.49 -5.14 10.48
CA GLY A 96 -6.55 -4.13 10.03
C GLY A 96 -5.12 -4.51 10.41
N ASN A 97 -4.20 -4.50 9.45
CA ASN A 97 -2.78 -4.72 9.73
C ASN A 97 -2.07 -3.40 9.97
N ILE A 98 -1.45 -3.25 11.14
CA ILE A 98 -0.79 -2.02 11.56
C ILE A 98 0.60 -1.93 10.94
N LEU A 99 0.84 -0.88 10.17
CA LEU A 99 2.11 -0.66 9.47
C LEU A 99 3.04 0.24 10.29
N THR A 100 2.49 1.35 10.81
CA THR A 100 3.26 2.32 11.61
C THR A 100 2.39 2.88 12.73
N ILE A 101 3.03 3.21 13.85
CA ILE A 101 2.42 3.89 14.98
C ILE A 101 3.35 5.04 15.34
N HIS A 102 2.81 6.25 15.41
CA HIS A 102 3.52 7.42 15.88
C HIS A 102 2.68 8.11 16.95
N GLN A 103 3.17 8.10 18.20
CA GLN A 103 2.53 8.76 19.33
C GLN A 103 3.42 9.91 19.81
N THR A 104 2.82 11.10 19.99
CA THR A 104 3.52 12.23 20.59
C THR A 104 3.64 12.07 22.11
N ILE A 105 4.60 12.78 22.70
CA ILE A 105 4.65 12.92 24.16
C ILE A 105 3.30 13.50 24.64
N PRO A 106 2.66 12.91 25.65
CA PRO A 106 1.42 13.43 26.23
C PRO A 106 1.59 14.84 26.79
N ILE A 107 0.69 15.76 26.44
CA ILE A 107 0.60 17.11 26.97
C ILE A 107 -0.77 17.25 27.64
N HIS A 108 -0.80 17.61 28.92
CA HIS A 108 -2.04 17.66 29.73
C HIS A 108 -2.86 16.35 29.71
N GLY A 109 -2.17 15.20 29.76
CA GLY A 109 -2.82 13.88 29.76
C GLY A 109 -3.41 13.49 28.41
N LYS A 110 -3.01 14.14 27.32
CA LYS A 110 -3.48 13.84 25.96
C LYS A 110 -2.30 13.69 25.00
N ALA A 111 -2.34 12.65 24.19
CA ALA A 111 -1.37 12.38 23.15
C ALA A 111 -2.05 12.33 21.78
N ASN A 112 -1.33 12.81 20.77
CA ASN A 112 -1.73 12.60 19.38
C ASN A 112 -1.14 11.28 18.91
N VAL A 113 -1.96 10.43 18.30
CA VAL A 113 -1.53 9.15 17.74
C VAL A 113 -1.86 9.11 16.26
N THR A 114 -0.88 8.82 15.43
CA THR A 114 -1.04 8.57 14.00
C THR A 114 -0.77 7.10 13.74
N ILE A 115 -1.70 6.42 13.07
CA ILE A 115 -1.57 5.00 12.74
C ILE A 115 -1.82 4.80 11.25
N SER A 116 -0.87 4.19 10.56
CA SER A 116 -1.07 3.73 9.18
C SER A 116 -1.41 2.25 9.17
N LEU A 117 -2.46 1.90 8.43
CA LEU A 117 -3.09 0.59 8.41
C LEU A 117 -3.21 0.08 6.98
N ASN A 118 -2.84 -1.18 6.74
CA ASN A 118 -3.30 -1.89 5.55
C ASN A 118 -4.68 -2.48 5.86
N ILE A 119 -5.68 -2.07 5.07
CA ILE A 119 -7.08 -2.48 5.22
C ILE A 119 -7.53 -3.57 4.23
N GLU A 120 -6.60 -4.23 3.55
CA GLU A 120 -6.87 -5.31 2.59
C GLU A 120 -7.68 -6.46 3.21
N ASN A 121 -7.44 -6.77 4.49
CA ASN A 121 -8.09 -7.86 5.22
C ASN A 121 -9.12 -7.38 6.24
N ILE A 122 -9.52 -6.10 6.20
CA ILE A 122 -10.54 -5.60 7.12
C ILE A 122 -11.87 -6.31 6.83
N THR A 123 -12.50 -6.84 7.88
CA THR A 123 -13.73 -7.64 7.81
C THR A 123 -15.02 -6.82 7.98
N VAL A 124 -14.88 -5.55 8.33
CA VAL A 124 -15.99 -4.61 8.58
C VAL A 124 -15.86 -3.38 7.67
N GLU A 125 -16.96 -2.70 7.38
CA GLU A 125 -16.86 -1.44 6.64
C GLU A 125 -16.02 -0.40 7.41
N LEU A 126 -15.24 0.41 6.68
CA LEU A 126 -14.35 1.39 7.30
C LEU A 126 -15.10 2.37 8.20
N ASP A 127 -16.28 2.83 7.78
CA ASP A 127 -17.13 3.71 8.59
C ASP A 127 -17.60 3.04 9.89
N THR A 128 -17.81 1.72 9.87
CA THR A 128 -18.13 0.93 11.06
C THR A 128 -16.93 0.86 12.00
N LEU A 129 -15.72 0.63 11.49
CA LEU A 129 -14.49 0.65 12.29
C LEU A 129 -14.28 2.03 12.94
N ILE A 130 -14.40 3.10 12.16
CA ILE A 130 -14.26 4.48 12.67
C ILE A 130 -15.32 4.75 13.75
N SER A 131 -16.55 4.30 13.56
CA SER A 131 -17.61 4.45 14.54
C SER A 131 -17.30 3.71 15.85
N ARG A 132 -16.77 2.49 15.79
CA ARG A 132 -16.31 1.73 16.98
C ARG A 132 -15.18 2.44 17.71
N LEU A 133 -14.23 3.00 16.98
CA LEU A 133 -13.13 3.77 17.56
C LEU A 133 -13.65 5.06 18.24
N LYS A 134 -14.58 5.78 17.62
CA LYS A 134 -15.21 6.98 18.21
C LYS A 134 -16.05 6.70 19.46
N GLN A 135 -16.48 5.46 19.67
CA GLN A 135 -17.25 5.07 20.87
C GLN A 135 -16.36 4.80 22.10
N GLN A 136 -15.05 4.73 21.93
CA GLN A 136 -14.12 4.59 23.05
C GLN A 136 -14.05 5.90 23.84
N ASP A 137 -14.27 5.84 25.14
CA ASP A 137 -14.35 7.00 26.04
C ASP A 137 -13.02 7.78 26.14
N PHE A 138 -11.89 7.11 25.86
CA PHE A 138 -10.55 7.69 25.87
C PHE A 138 -10.11 8.28 24.51
N ILE A 139 -10.98 8.28 23.50
CA ILE A 139 -10.71 8.85 22.18
C ILE A 139 -11.56 10.12 22.01
N ASP A 140 -10.91 11.28 22.07
CA ASP A 140 -11.59 12.57 21.91
C ASP A 140 -12.03 12.80 20.44
N ARG A 141 -11.20 12.36 19.50
CA ARG A 141 -11.41 12.58 18.05
C ARG A 141 -10.61 11.60 17.23
N VAL A 142 -11.20 11.19 16.10
CA VAL A 142 -10.61 10.32 15.08
C VAL A 142 -10.78 10.98 13.71
N GLU A 143 -9.70 11.05 12.94
CA GLU A 143 -9.68 11.60 11.59
C GLU A 143 -8.96 10.68 10.61
N ILE A 144 -9.40 10.68 9.36
CA ILE A 144 -8.66 10.05 8.26
C ILE A 144 -7.77 11.14 7.65
N LEU A 145 -6.44 11.01 7.76
CA LEU A 145 -5.48 11.96 7.19
C LEU A 145 -5.20 11.70 5.71
N SER A 146 -5.21 10.43 5.32
CA SER A 146 -4.93 10.01 3.95
C SER A 146 -5.52 8.63 3.71
N SER A 147 -6.15 8.47 2.54
CA SER A 147 -6.41 7.18 1.93
C SER A 147 -5.49 7.04 0.73
N GLY A 148 -4.61 6.03 0.74
CA GLY A 148 -3.87 5.61 -0.44
C GLY A 148 -4.83 5.01 -1.46
N ALA A 149 -5.52 5.87 -2.20
CA ALA A 149 -6.21 5.57 -3.43
C ALA A 149 -5.35 6.08 -4.59
#